data_AF-A0A3Q0ETS3-F1
#
_entry.id   AF-A0A3Q0ETS3-F1
#
_cell.length_a   1.000
_cell.length_b   1.000
_cell.length_c   1.000
_cell.angle_alpha   90.00
_cell.angle_beta   90.00
_cell.angle_gamma   90.00
#
_symmetry.space_group_name_H-M   'P 1'
#
loop_
_entity.id
_entity.type
_entity.pdbx_description
1 polymer ?
#
loop_
_entity_poly.entity_id
_entity_poly.type
_entity_poly.pdbx_seq_one_letter_code
_entity_poly.pdbx_strand_id
1 'polypeptide(L)'
;MGVEAYNYSTVIMFYLFIITSFIVPHAKGENYIVGDSYGWIDFVDFNNWCDGKEFHVGDVLVYESCMKDSYMKRFTSGNDSIILEKGGAWFICGVDDHCENGQKLHINVTP
;
A
#
# COMPACT_ATOMS: atom_id res chain seq x y z
N MET A 1 -43.78 -38.38 5.35
CA MET A 1 -43.73 -36.91 5.48
C MET A 1 -42.31 -36.35 5.77
N GLY A 2 -41.22 -37.13 5.62
CA GLY A 2 -39.86 -36.71 6.04
C GLY A 2 -38.84 -36.47 4.92
N VAL A 3 -39.13 -36.84 3.67
CA VAL A 3 -38.19 -36.72 2.54
C VAL A 3 -38.11 -35.31 1.96
N GLU A 4 -39.20 -34.54 1.96
CA GLU A 4 -39.22 -33.17 1.46
C GLU A 4 -38.48 -32.20 2.39
N ALA A 5 -38.73 -32.31 3.70
CA ALA A 5 -38.04 -31.50 4.72
C ALA A 5 -36.51 -31.75 4.74
N TYR A 6 -36.07 -32.99 4.50
CA TYR A 6 -34.66 -33.33 4.39
C TYR A 6 -34.00 -32.67 3.16
N ASN A 7 -34.73 -32.59 2.04
CA ASN A 7 -34.28 -31.94 0.80
C ASN A 7 -34.22 -30.41 0.92
N TYR A 8 -35.19 -29.78 1.60
CA TYR A 8 -35.12 -28.35 1.90
C TYR A 8 -33.98 -28.02 2.86
N SER A 9 -33.79 -28.85 3.89
CA SER A 9 -32.71 -28.68 4.86
C SER A 9 -31.33 -28.79 4.21
N THR A 10 -31.10 -29.77 3.35
CA THR A 10 -29.81 -29.91 2.64
C THR A 10 -29.58 -28.75 1.67
N VAL A 11 -30.61 -28.31 0.93
CA VAL A 11 -30.52 -27.15 0.03
C VAL A 11 -30.18 -25.86 0.79
N ILE A 12 -30.83 -25.60 1.93
CA ILE A 12 -30.54 -24.44 2.78
C ILE A 12 -29.09 -24.49 3.29
N MET A 13 -28.62 -25.65 3.74
CA MET A 13 -27.24 -25.81 4.22
C MET A 13 -26.20 -25.60 3.10
N PHE A 14 -26.49 -26.03 1.87
CA PHE A 14 -25.64 -25.75 0.70
C PHE A 14 -25.60 -24.24 0.38
N TYR A 15 -26.74 -23.55 0.43
CA TYR A 15 -26.80 -22.10 0.21
C TYR A 15 -26.07 -21.32 1.30
N LEU A 16 -26.19 -21.71 2.57
CA LEU A 16 -25.45 -21.09 3.67
C LEU A 16 -23.93 -21.27 3.50
N PHE A 17 -23.47 -22.44 3.06
CA PHE A 17 -22.06 -22.70 2.80
C PHE A 17 -21.53 -21.85 1.64
N ILE A 18 -22.28 -21.74 0.53
CA ILE A 18 -21.90 -20.89 -0.60
C ILE A 18 -21.84 -19.41 -0.18
N ILE A 19 -22.85 -18.90 0.55
CA ILE A 19 -22.86 -17.51 1.02
C ILE A 19 -21.65 -17.22 1.91
N THR A 20 -21.26 -18.13 2.81
CA THR A 20 -20.09 -17.93 3.67
C THR A 20 -18.76 -17.90 2.90
N SER A 21 -18.67 -18.61 1.77
CA SER A 21 -17.45 -18.67 0.95
C SER A 21 -17.16 -17.36 0.18
N PHE A 22 -18.15 -16.51 -0.04
CA PHE A 22 -17.97 -15.22 -0.72
C PHE A 22 -17.56 -14.08 0.23
N ILE A 23 -17.59 -14.29 1.55
CA ILE A 23 -17.30 -13.24 2.55
C ILE A 23 -15.82 -13.26 2.96
N VAL A 24 -14.97 -14.12 2.38
CA VAL A 24 -13.54 -14.11 2.73
C VAL A 24 -12.92 -12.79 2.25
N PRO A 25 -12.41 -11.94 3.16
CA PRO A 25 -11.62 -10.80 2.73
C PRO A 25 -10.41 -11.33 1.97
N HIS A 26 -10.23 -10.83 0.75
CA HIS A 26 -9.01 -11.11 0.00
C HIS A 26 -7.89 -10.41 0.76
N ALA A 27 -6.94 -11.17 1.28
CA ALA A 27 -5.75 -10.61 1.91
C ALA A 27 -5.00 -9.80 0.85
N LYS A 28 -5.02 -8.48 1.00
CA LYS A 28 -4.20 -7.55 0.22
C LYS A 28 -2.96 -7.25 1.06
N GLY A 29 -1.78 -7.41 0.47
CA GLY A 29 -0.54 -7.01 1.13
C GLY A 29 -0.51 -5.50 1.40
N GLU A 30 0.14 -5.13 2.51
CA GLU A 30 0.36 -3.75 2.92
C GLU A 30 1.71 -3.23 2.40
N ASN A 31 1.77 -1.93 2.11
CA ASN A 31 3.00 -1.26 1.70
C ASN A 31 3.60 -0.51 2.88
N TYR A 32 4.83 -0.85 3.27
CA TYR A 32 5.58 -0.19 4.33
C TYR A 32 6.68 0.68 3.74
N ILE A 33 6.64 1.98 4.00
CA ILE A 33 7.73 2.89 3.63
C ILE A 33 8.87 2.67 4.62
N VAL A 34 10.02 2.20 4.12
CA VAL A 34 11.15 1.87 4.98
C VAL A 34 11.73 3.15 5.57
N GLY A 35 11.78 3.23 6.91
CA GLY A 35 12.22 4.43 7.63
C GLY A 35 11.22 5.58 7.63
N ASP A 36 9.95 5.31 7.27
CA ASP A 36 8.84 6.28 7.28
C ASP A 36 9.20 7.60 6.56
N SER A 37 8.97 8.75 7.20
CA SER A 37 9.29 10.06 6.63
C SER A 37 10.79 10.30 6.43
N TYR A 38 11.67 9.57 7.13
CA TYR A 38 13.12 9.71 6.97
C TYR A 38 13.65 8.92 5.76
N GLY A 39 12.99 7.82 5.41
CA GLY A 39 13.40 6.96 4.30
C GLY A 39 14.61 6.08 4.63
N TRP A 40 15.28 5.59 3.59
CA TRP A 40 16.44 4.72 3.74
C TRP A 40 17.75 5.52 3.91
N ILE A 41 18.04 5.94 5.14
CA ILE A 41 19.23 6.72 5.49
C ILE A 41 19.96 6.13 6.72
N ASP A 42 21.26 6.42 6.85
CA ASP A 42 22.12 5.88 7.92
C ASP A 42 21.72 6.31 9.35
N PHE A 43 20.89 7.35 9.48
CA PHE A 43 20.50 7.93 10.77
C PHE A 43 19.21 7.33 11.37
N VAL A 44 18.56 6.39 10.68
CA VAL A 44 17.37 5.70 11.15
C VAL A 44 17.76 4.39 11.84
N ASP A 45 17.25 4.15 13.05
CA ASP A 45 17.35 2.84 13.69
C ASP A 45 16.30 1.90 13.11
N PHE A 46 16.72 1.06 12.15
CA PHE A 46 15.82 0.12 11.49
C PHE A 46 15.33 -1.02 12.41
N ASN A 47 16.01 -1.29 13.53
CA ASN A 47 15.48 -2.26 14.51
C ASN A 47 14.26 -1.66 15.20
N ASN A 48 14.38 -0.42 15.68
CA ASN A 48 13.25 0.32 16.26
C ASN A 48 12.14 0.57 15.23
N TRP A 49 12.48 0.85 13.97
CA TRP A 49 11.48 0.97 12.92
C TRP A 49 10.68 -0.32 12.71
N CYS A 50 11.32 -1.49 12.83
CA CYS A 50 10.63 -2.79 12.77
C CYS A 50 9.79 -3.08 14.01
N ASP A 51 10.11 -2.49 15.17
CA ASP A 51 9.42 -2.79 16.43
C ASP A 51 7.92 -2.47 16.34
N GLY A 52 7.09 -3.44 16.74
CA GLY A 52 5.63 -3.34 16.73
C GLY A 52 4.98 -3.48 15.34
N LYS A 53 5.75 -3.71 14.27
CA LYS A 53 5.22 -4.04 12.94
C LYS A 53 5.13 -5.56 12.78
N GLU A 54 4.04 -6.02 12.17
CA GLU A 54 3.85 -7.42 11.79
C GLU A 54 3.81 -7.52 10.27
N PHE A 55 4.85 -8.13 9.68
CA PHE A 55 4.93 -8.34 8.23
C PHE A 55 4.30 -9.67 7.84
N HIS A 56 3.44 -9.62 6.84
CA HIS A 56 2.70 -10.76 6.31
C HIS A 56 3.15 -11.10 4.88
N VAL A 57 2.90 -12.35 4.46
CA VAL A 57 3.16 -12.76 3.07
C VAL A 57 2.29 -11.93 2.13
N GLY A 58 2.94 -11.21 1.21
CA GLY A 58 2.30 -10.31 0.26
C GLY A 58 2.58 -8.83 0.53
N ASP A 59 3.12 -8.49 1.70
CA ASP A 59 3.53 -7.12 2.02
C ASP A 59 4.72 -6.66 1.18
N VAL A 60 4.81 -5.35 0.98
CA VAL A 60 5.83 -4.70 0.16
C VAL A 60 6.59 -3.68 0.99
N LEU A 61 7.92 -3.84 1.04
CA LEU A 61 8.81 -2.80 1.57
C LEU A 61 9.15 -1.81 0.46
N VAL A 62 8.82 -0.55 0.68
CA VAL A 62 9.01 0.54 -0.27
C VAL A 62 10.20 1.40 0.18
N TYR A 63 11.28 1.33 -0.60
CA TYR A 63 12.50 2.09 -0.32
C TYR A 63 12.40 3.47 -0.97
N GLU A 64 12.21 4.48 -0.12
CA GLU A 64 12.17 5.88 -0.54
C GLU A 64 13.54 6.51 -0.28
N SER A 65 14.19 6.95 -1.36
CA SER A 65 15.42 7.74 -1.28
C SER A 65 15.26 9.06 -2.03
N CYS A 66 15.88 10.11 -1.51
CA CYS A 66 15.85 11.46 -2.08
C CYS A 66 16.82 11.58 -3.26
N MET A 67 16.63 10.77 -4.30
CA MET A 67 17.42 10.84 -5.53
C MET A 67 17.11 12.11 -6.31
N LYS A 68 17.91 13.15 -6.11
CA LYS A 68 17.71 14.49 -6.71
C LYS A 68 18.14 14.57 -8.19
N ASP A 69 19.01 13.67 -8.62
CA ASP A 69 19.58 13.69 -9.98
C ASP A 69 18.86 12.76 -10.98
N SER A 70 18.02 11.82 -10.51
CA SER A 70 17.32 10.84 -11.34
C SER A 70 15.81 11.11 -11.36
N TYR A 71 15.41 12.25 -11.91
CA TYR A 71 14.01 12.65 -12.03
C TYR A 71 13.48 12.48 -13.46
N MET A 72 12.22 12.06 -13.61
CA MET A 72 11.53 12.03 -14.91
C MET A 72 11.19 13.44 -15.41
N LYS A 73 10.78 14.32 -14.49
CA LYS A 73 10.39 15.70 -14.80
C LYS A 73 10.62 16.60 -13.59
N ARG A 74 11.03 17.84 -13.84
CA ARG A 74 11.21 18.89 -12.83
C ARG A 74 10.10 19.94 -12.98
N PHE A 75 9.59 20.39 -11.85
CA PHE A 75 8.51 21.36 -11.72
C PHE A 75 8.99 22.52 -10.83
N THR A 76 8.87 23.76 -11.31
CA THR A 76 9.40 24.94 -10.60
C THR A 76 8.52 26.19 -10.79
N SER A 77 7.29 26.06 -11.31
CA SER A 77 6.44 27.23 -11.56
C SER A 77 5.74 27.74 -10.30
N GLY A 78 5.64 26.88 -9.27
CA GLY A 78 4.94 27.18 -8.01
C GLY A 78 3.42 26.96 -8.09
N ASN A 79 2.90 26.59 -9.27
CA ASN A 79 1.50 26.20 -9.48
C ASN A 79 1.42 25.10 -10.55
N ASP A 80 2.23 24.05 -10.38
CA ASP A 80 2.37 22.97 -11.33
C ASP A 80 1.16 22.00 -11.27
N SER A 81 0.67 21.57 -12.43
CA SER A 81 -0.42 20.59 -12.55
C SER A 81 0.08 19.32 -13.23
N ILE A 82 -0.28 18.17 -12.67
CA ILE A 82 0.23 16.85 -13.09
C ILE A 82 -0.96 15.90 -13.25
N ILE A 83 -1.07 15.30 -14.44
CA ILE A 83 -2.02 14.21 -14.69
C ILE A 83 -1.37 12.92 -14.20
N LEU A 84 -2.07 12.19 -13.33
CA LEU A 84 -1.61 10.92 -12.81
C LEU A 84 -2.06 9.78 -13.73
N GLU A 85 -1.11 8.94 -14.13
CA GLU A 85 -1.38 7.70 -14.87
C GLU A 85 -1.46 6.51 -13.90
N LYS A 86 -2.04 5.39 -14.36
CA LYS A 86 -2.15 4.17 -13.56
C LYS A 86 -0.77 3.68 -13.12
N GLY A 87 -0.64 3.28 -11.85
CA GLY A 87 0.62 2.83 -11.26
C GLY A 87 1.04 3.73 -10.10
N GLY A 88 2.33 3.83 -9.83
CA GLY A 88 2.89 4.66 -8.75
C GLY A 88 3.65 5.87 -9.28
N ALA A 89 3.50 7.02 -8.63
CA ALA A 89 4.26 8.23 -8.90
C ALA A 89 4.93 8.77 -7.63
N TRP A 90 6.20 9.15 -7.77
CA TRP A 90 7.06 9.66 -6.72
C TRP A 90 7.32 11.15 -6.93
N PHE A 91 7.15 11.94 -5.89
CA PHE A 91 7.42 13.38 -5.89
C PHE A 91 8.32 13.73 -4.72
N ILE A 92 9.35 14.54 -4.97
CA ILE A 92 10.26 15.04 -3.95
C ILE A 92 10.54 16.53 -4.19
N CYS A 93 10.85 17.27 -3.13
CA CYS A 93 11.54 18.55 -3.28
C CYS A 93 13.04 18.32 -3.44
N GLY A 94 13.61 18.81 -4.53
CA GLY A 94 15.04 18.67 -4.80
C GLY A 94 15.94 19.71 -4.11
N VAL A 95 15.39 20.60 -3.29
CA VAL A 95 16.13 21.68 -2.63
C VAL A 95 16.75 21.15 -1.34
N ASP A 96 18.07 21.34 -1.21
CA ASP A 96 18.87 21.06 -0.01
C ASP A 96 18.44 19.80 0.74
N ASP A 97 17.94 19.89 1.97
CA ASP A 97 17.51 18.75 2.80
C ASP A 97 15.97 18.63 2.91
N HIS A 98 15.21 19.33 2.06
CA HIS A 98 13.75 19.36 2.16
C HIS A 98 13.12 17.97 2.04
N CYS A 99 13.62 17.13 1.12
CA CYS A 99 13.09 15.78 0.91
C CYS A 99 13.37 14.87 2.13
N GLU A 100 14.58 14.94 2.67
CA GLU A 100 15.01 14.20 3.86
C GLU A 100 14.23 14.63 5.10
N ASN A 101 13.82 15.91 5.16
CA ASN A 101 12.95 16.47 6.17
C ASN A 101 11.45 16.26 5.89
N GLY A 102 11.09 15.39 4.94
CA GLY A 102 9.73 14.92 4.72
C GLY A 102 8.96 15.60 3.59
N GLN A 103 9.56 16.51 2.81
CA GLN A 103 8.93 17.09 1.62
C GLN A 103 9.00 16.14 0.42
N LYS A 104 8.31 15.01 0.56
CA LYS A 104 8.18 13.93 -0.42
C LYS A 104 6.78 13.32 -0.36
N LEU A 105 6.36 12.70 -1.46
CA LEU A 105 5.03 12.12 -1.62
C LEU A 105 5.08 10.92 -2.56
N HIS A 106 4.46 9.83 -2.14
CA HIS A 106 4.12 8.69 -2.98
C HIS A 106 2.63 8.71 -3.28
N ILE A 107 2.26 8.56 -4.55
CA ILE A 107 0.86 8.34 -4.94
C ILE A 107 0.76 7.02 -5.68
N ASN A 108 -0.09 6.12 -5.18
CA ASN A 108 -0.47 4.89 -5.87
C ASN A 108 -1.86 5.05 -6.50
N VAL A 109 -1.91 5.03 -7.83
CA VAL A 109 -3.11 5.19 -8.65
C VAL A 109 -3.63 3.80 -9.02
N THR A 110 -4.70 3.38 -8.34
CA THR A 110 -5.40 2.13 -8.65
C THR A 110 -6.44 2.35 -9.74
N PRO A 111 -6.75 1.32 -10.55
CA PRO A 111 -7.90 1.31 -11.46
C PRO A 111 -9.23 1.57 -10.76
#